data_AF-A0A5C8CMJ5-F1
#
_entry.id   AF-A0A5C8CMJ5-F1
#
_cell.length_a   1.000
_cell.length_b   1.000
_cell.length_c   1.000
_cell.angle_alpha   90.00
_cell.angle_beta   90.00
_cell.angle_gamma   90.00
#
_symmetry.space_group_name_H-M   'P 1'
#
loop_
_entity.id
_entity.type
_entity.pdbx_description
1 polymer ?
#
loop_
_entity_poly.entity_id
_entity_poly.type
_entity_poly.pdbx_seq_one_letter_code
_entity_poly.pdbx_strand_id
1 'polypeptide(L)'
;RERIGTMIRQQRDLYKFAHDQTIRLMNHGLTAAEIAETIQLPKSLEGAWHGRGYYGHIRHNVKAIYQKYLGWYDANPVNLDPLPPVESGRKYVEYMGGADAILARAAADFDRGEFRFVAQVLGHLVFAEPDNAVARALLADALEQLGYAAESATWRNAYLFGAQELRQGMPKVPARPPMPRETLAALRTSQLWDVLGIRLNGPRAEGKHIVLNWSFSDTGETFVLNLENCALTYTEGVQADNADASFTLARATLDELIAKLTSFPEAVAAGKIKLSGNPMRLAELMGLMDEFPRMFEIVEPKRAVVR
;
A
#
# COMPACT_ATOMS: atom_id res chain seq x y z
N ARG A 1 5.50 14.86 -39.14
CA ARG A 1 5.15 15.99 -38.23
C ARG A 1 3.68 15.93 -37.80
N GLU A 2 2.74 15.82 -38.73
CA GLU A 2 1.29 15.76 -38.43
C GLU A 2 0.90 14.63 -37.46
N ARG A 3 1.33 13.38 -37.71
CA ARG A 3 1.07 12.23 -36.82
C ARG A 3 1.50 12.47 -35.36
N ILE A 4 2.70 13.04 -35.16
CA ILE A 4 3.22 13.39 -33.83
C ILE A 4 2.36 14.48 -33.19
N GLY A 5 2.03 15.53 -33.95
CA GLY A 5 1.15 16.60 -33.46
C GLY A 5 -0.23 16.09 -33.04
N THR A 6 -0.81 15.17 -33.82
CA THR A 6 -2.10 14.54 -33.50
C THR A 6 -2.01 13.72 -32.22
N MET A 7 -1.01 12.85 -32.10
CA MET A 7 -0.80 12.04 -30.89
C MET A 7 -0.65 12.92 -29.64
N ILE A 8 0.17 13.97 -29.70
CA ILE A 8 0.38 14.89 -28.56
C ILE A 8 -0.93 15.61 -28.17
N ARG A 9 -1.69 16.11 -29.16
CA ARG A 9 -2.99 16.75 -28.88
C ARG A 9 -3.97 15.77 -28.25
N GLN A 10 -4.10 14.56 -28.80
CA GLN A 10 -4.98 13.53 -28.27
C GLN A 10 -4.57 13.11 -26.85
N GLN A 11 -3.29 12.98 -26.54
CA GLN A 11 -2.81 12.71 -25.18
C GLN A 11 -3.15 13.85 -24.21
N ARG A 12 -2.85 15.10 -24.59
CA ARG A 12 -3.22 16.30 -23.81
C ARG A 12 -4.72 16.31 -23.50
N ASP A 13 -5.54 16.10 -24.53
CA ASP A 13 -6.99 16.19 -24.44
C ASP A 13 -7.57 15.00 -23.66
N LEU A 14 -6.98 13.81 -23.75
CA LEU A 14 -7.37 12.63 -22.96
C LEU A 14 -7.26 12.88 -21.45
N TYR A 15 -6.10 13.37 -20.99
CA TYR A 15 -5.92 13.65 -19.56
C TYR A 15 -6.77 14.82 -19.08
N LYS A 16 -6.87 15.89 -19.88
CA LYS A 16 -7.73 17.04 -19.54
C LYS A 16 -9.21 16.65 -19.50
N PHE A 17 -9.66 15.81 -20.42
CA PHE A 17 -11.02 15.25 -20.43
C PHE A 17 -11.28 14.39 -19.19
N ALA A 18 -10.42 13.42 -18.90
CA ALA A 18 -10.58 12.56 -17.73
C ALA A 18 -10.66 13.40 -16.44
N HIS A 19 -9.80 14.40 -16.30
CA HIS A 19 -9.81 15.33 -15.17
C HIS A 19 -11.10 16.17 -15.09
N ASP A 20 -11.38 16.98 -16.11
CA ASP A 20 -12.46 17.97 -16.05
C ASP A 20 -13.83 17.33 -16.03
N GLN A 21 -14.02 16.22 -16.75
CA GLN A 21 -15.30 15.53 -16.75
C GLN A 21 -15.53 14.77 -15.44
N THR A 22 -14.47 14.29 -14.78
CA THR A 22 -14.61 13.80 -13.39
C THR A 22 -15.09 14.91 -12.48
N ILE A 23 -14.44 16.08 -12.50
CA ILE A 23 -14.85 17.22 -11.65
C ILE A 23 -16.25 17.70 -11.98
N ARG A 24 -16.62 17.78 -13.26
CA ARG A 24 -17.97 18.15 -13.66
C ARG A 24 -19.00 17.16 -13.10
N LEU A 25 -18.74 15.85 -13.19
CA LEU A 25 -19.66 14.83 -12.66
C LEU A 25 -19.70 14.82 -11.13
N MET A 26 -18.59 15.09 -10.44
CA MET A 26 -18.57 15.33 -8.99
C MET A 26 -19.48 16.49 -8.61
N ASN A 27 -19.42 17.61 -9.35
CA ASN A 27 -20.31 18.76 -9.13
C ASN A 27 -21.78 18.48 -9.45
N HIS A 28 -22.09 17.39 -10.16
CA HIS A 28 -23.45 16.88 -10.31
C HIS A 28 -23.85 15.89 -9.21
N GLY A 29 -22.99 15.67 -8.21
CA GLY A 29 -23.27 14.81 -7.06
C GLY A 29 -22.92 13.34 -7.27
N LEU A 30 -22.25 12.96 -8.38
CA LEU A 30 -21.87 11.57 -8.59
C LEU A 30 -20.65 11.20 -7.73
N THR A 31 -20.72 10.02 -7.13
CA THR A 31 -19.64 9.37 -6.40
C THR A 31 -18.58 8.80 -7.36
N ALA A 32 -17.40 8.44 -6.83
CA ALA A 32 -16.31 7.85 -7.61
C ALA A 32 -16.75 6.62 -8.43
N ALA A 33 -17.62 5.76 -7.86
CA ALA A 33 -18.12 4.57 -8.54
C ALA A 33 -19.07 4.93 -9.70
N GLU A 34 -20.01 5.85 -9.47
CA GLU A 34 -20.97 6.29 -10.48
C GLU A 34 -20.29 7.03 -11.63
N ILE A 35 -19.28 7.85 -11.34
CA ILE A 35 -18.46 8.51 -12.38
C ILE A 35 -17.78 7.47 -13.26
N ALA A 36 -17.20 6.42 -12.68
CA ALA A 36 -16.52 5.37 -13.44
C ALA A 36 -17.46 4.59 -14.37
N GLU A 37 -18.75 4.48 -14.03
CA GLU A 37 -19.79 3.90 -14.89
C GLU A 37 -20.33 4.89 -15.93
N THR A 38 -20.33 6.18 -15.61
CA THR A 38 -20.93 7.22 -16.46
C THR A 38 -19.96 7.75 -17.51
N ILE A 39 -18.67 7.89 -17.17
CA ILE A 39 -17.70 8.54 -18.04
C ILE A 39 -17.39 7.66 -19.25
N GLN A 40 -17.50 8.24 -20.44
CA GLN A 40 -17.12 7.62 -21.70
C GLN A 40 -16.17 8.54 -22.45
N LEU A 41 -15.14 7.96 -23.06
CA LEU A 41 -14.26 8.74 -23.92
C LEU A 41 -15.04 9.23 -25.14
N PRO A 42 -14.81 10.47 -25.60
CA PRO A 42 -15.41 10.92 -26.85
C PRO A 42 -14.86 10.09 -28.01
N LYS A 43 -15.67 9.89 -29.06
CA LYS A 43 -15.29 9.12 -30.27
C LYS A 43 -13.96 9.58 -30.88
N SER A 44 -13.62 10.87 -30.75
CA SER A 44 -12.36 11.46 -31.23
C SER A 44 -11.11 10.95 -30.51
N LEU A 45 -11.26 10.35 -29.31
CA LEU A 45 -10.19 9.77 -28.51
C LEU A 45 -10.31 8.24 -28.39
N GLU A 46 -11.52 7.69 -28.42
CA GLU A 46 -11.77 6.26 -28.23
C GLU A 46 -11.04 5.36 -29.26
N GLY A 47 -10.98 5.81 -30.53
CA GLY A 47 -10.29 5.09 -31.60
C GLY A 47 -8.77 5.27 -31.62
N ALA A 48 -8.21 6.11 -30.74
CA ALA A 48 -6.77 6.32 -30.68
C ALA A 48 -6.11 5.20 -29.87
N TRP A 49 -5.45 4.26 -30.55
CA TRP A 49 -4.78 3.11 -29.92
C TRP A 49 -3.85 3.49 -28.75
N HIS A 50 -3.12 4.59 -28.85
CA HIS A 50 -2.23 5.06 -27.78
C HIS A 50 -2.96 5.67 -26.57
N GLY A 51 -4.27 5.91 -26.67
CA GLY A 51 -5.13 6.39 -25.59
C GLY A 51 -5.95 5.28 -24.91
N ARG A 52 -5.80 4.02 -25.35
CA ARG A 52 -6.46 2.85 -24.76
C ARG A 52 -5.92 2.52 -23.37
N GLY A 53 -6.74 1.86 -22.57
CA GLY A 53 -6.50 1.66 -21.15
C GLY A 53 -5.53 0.52 -20.78
N TYR A 54 -4.42 0.33 -21.53
CA TYR A 54 -3.55 -0.85 -21.35
C TYR A 54 -2.80 -0.89 -20.03
N TYR A 55 -2.48 0.27 -19.45
CA TYR A 55 -1.77 0.35 -18.18
C TYR A 55 -2.67 1.02 -17.13
N GLY A 56 -2.79 2.35 -17.21
CA GLY A 56 -3.86 3.09 -16.55
C GLY A 56 -5.16 2.91 -17.34
N HIS A 57 -6.29 2.87 -16.64
CA HIS A 57 -7.60 2.69 -17.23
C HIS A 57 -8.53 3.79 -16.73
N ILE A 58 -9.32 4.40 -17.64
CA ILE A 58 -10.14 5.58 -17.31
C ILE A 58 -11.01 5.35 -16.07
N ARG A 59 -11.59 4.16 -15.95
CA ARG A 59 -12.45 3.77 -14.81
C ARG A 59 -11.76 3.82 -13.43
N HIS A 60 -10.47 3.51 -13.29
CA HIS A 60 -9.78 3.71 -12.01
C HIS A 60 -9.13 5.10 -11.92
N ASN A 61 -8.73 5.70 -13.05
CA ASN A 61 -8.16 7.04 -13.06
C ASN A 61 -9.16 8.09 -12.56
N VAL A 62 -10.43 8.00 -12.94
CA VAL A 62 -11.47 8.93 -12.44
C VAL A 62 -11.75 8.77 -10.96
N LYS A 63 -11.66 7.54 -10.43
CA LYS A 63 -11.75 7.29 -8.99
C LYS A 63 -10.56 7.92 -8.25
N ALA A 64 -9.36 7.83 -8.81
CA ALA A 64 -8.18 8.50 -8.26
C ALA A 64 -8.28 10.03 -8.31
N ILE A 65 -8.84 10.59 -9.39
CA ILE A 65 -9.12 12.03 -9.49
C ILE A 65 -10.16 12.43 -8.43
N TYR A 66 -11.24 11.67 -8.26
CA TYR A 66 -12.21 11.90 -7.20
C TYR A 66 -11.52 11.93 -5.83
N GLN A 67 -10.73 10.90 -5.53
CA GLN A 67 -10.02 10.77 -4.24
C GLN A 67 -9.03 11.92 -4.00
N LYS A 68 -8.39 12.43 -5.05
CA LYS A 68 -7.51 13.60 -4.95
C LYS A 68 -8.24 14.85 -4.46
N TYR A 69 -9.49 15.05 -4.88
CA TYR A 69 -10.24 16.27 -4.57
C TYR A 69 -11.17 16.16 -3.37
N LEU A 70 -11.84 15.02 -3.19
CA LEU A 70 -12.84 14.81 -2.13
C LEU A 70 -12.43 13.78 -1.08
N GLY A 71 -11.29 13.11 -1.27
CA GLY A 71 -10.84 12.06 -0.36
C GLY A 71 -11.57 10.74 -0.56
N TRP A 72 -11.49 9.87 0.46
CA TRP A 72 -12.03 8.51 0.41
C TRP A 72 -13.54 8.44 0.67
N TYR A 73 -14.08 9.42 1.42
CA TYR A 73 -15.46 9.41 1.90
C TYR A 73 -16.41 9.95 0.84
N ASP A 74 -17.52 9.25 0.60
CA ASP A 74 -18.53 9.59 -0.41
C ASP A 74 -19.67 10.47 0.12
N ALA A 75 -19.56 10.97 1.35
CA ALA A 75 -20.58 11.75 2.06
C ALA A 75 -21.86 10.98 2.42
N ASN A 76 -21.93 9.67 2.19
CA ASN A 76 -23.01 8.82 2.70
C ASN A 76 -22.65 8.28 4.10
N PRO A 77 -23.38 8.64 5.19
CA PRO A 77 -23.03 8.22 6.55
C PRO A 77 -22.97 6.70 6.77
N VAL A 78 -23.65 5.90 5.94
CA VAL A 78 -23.57 4.43 5.99
C VAL A 78 -22.14 3.92 5.73
N ASN A 79 -21.35 4.68 4.97
CA ASN A 79 -19.98 4.34 4.59
C ASN A 79 -18.91 5.06 5.45
N LEU A 80 -19.31 5.80 6.49
CA LEU A 80 -18.39 6.61 7.30
C LEU A 80 -17.56 5.76 8.28
N ASP A 81 -18.20 4.78 8.93
CA ASP A 81 -17.56 3.87 9.89
C ASP A 81 -18.07 2.43 9.67
N PRO A 82 -17.76 1.81 8.52
CA PRO A 82 -18.22 0.47 8.22
C PRO A 82 -17.48 -0.57 9.07
N LEU A 83 -18.16 -1.68 9.39
CA LEU A 83 -17.51 -2.84 9.98
C LEU A 83 -16.35 -3.33 9.09
N PRO A 84 -15.25 -3.83 9.68
CA PRO A 84 -14.18 -4.43 8.88
C PRO A 84 -14.66 -5.66 8.09
N PRO A 85 -13.93 -6.07 7.03
CA PRO A 85 -14.43 -7.07 6.07
C PRO A 85 -14.83 -8.42 6.66
N VAL A 86 -14.17 -8.89 7.72
CA VAL A 86 -14.48 -10.19 8.35
C VAL A 86 -15.81 -10.11 9.10
N GLU A 87 -15.99 -9.08 9.92
CA GLU A 87 -17.19 -8.82 10.69
C GLU A 87 -18.39 -8.54 9.78
N SER A 88 -18.19 -7.71 8.76
CA SER A 88 -19.19 -7.41 7.74
C SER A 88 -19.56 -8.66 6.94
N GLY A 89 -18.58 -9.45 6.49
CA GLY A 89 -18.78 -10.68 5.75
C GLY A 89 -19.69 -11.66 6.48
N ARG A 90 -19.44 -11.89 7.78
CA ARG A 90 -20.29 -12.75 8.61
C ARG A 90 -21.76 -12.30 8.64
N LYS A 91 -22.00 -10.98 8.73
CA LYS A 91 -23.36 -10.42 8.71
C LYS A 91 -24.02 -10.54 7.35
N TYR A 92 -23.29 -10.34 6.25
CA TYR A 92 -23.82 -10.58 4.92
C TYR A 92 -24.21 -12.05 4.70
N VAL A 93 -23.38 -13.00 5.14
CA VAL A 93 -23.69 -14.43 5.05
C VAL A 93 -24.95 -14.78 5.84
N GLU A 94 -25.08 -14.28 7.07
CA GLU A 94 -26.28 -14.44 7.89
C GLU A 94 -27.54 -13.90 7.19
N TYR A 95 -27.47 -12.68 6.66
CA TYR A 95 -28.61 -12.00 6.02
C TYR A 95 -29.02 -12.63 4.69
N MET A 96 -28.08 -13.24 3.97
CA MET A 96 -28.33 -13.88 2.67
C MET A 96 -28.78 -15.34 2.79
N GLY A 97 -28.93 -15.88 4.01
CA GLY A 97 -29.43 -17.23 4.25
C GLY A 97 -28.34 -18.31 4.33
N GLY A 98 -27.09 -17.93 4.62
CA GLY A 98 -25.97 -18.85 4.80
C GLY A 98 -25.17 -19.12 3.52
N ALA A 99 -24.03 -19.82 3.68
CA ALA A 99 -23.07 -20.09 2.61
C ALA A 99 -23.69 -20.84 1.42
N ASP A 100 -24.47 -21.90 1.68
CA ASP A 100 -25.09 -22.71 0.62
C ASP A 100 -26.04 -21.90 -0.25
N ALA A 101 -26.84 -21.01 0.36
CA ALA A 101 -27.76 -20.14 -0.36
C ALA A 101 -27.02 -19.13 -1.25
N ILE A 102 -25.91 -18.57 -0.74
CA ILE A 102 -25.03 -17.68 -1.52
C ILE A 102 -24.43 -18.45 -2.69
N LEU A 103 -23.85 -19.62 -2.46
CA LEU A 103 -23.17 -20.41 -3.49
C LEU A 103 -24.12 -20.81 -4.62
N ALA A 104 -25.34 -21.25 -4.28
CA ALA A 104 -26.35 -21.61 -5.28
C ALA A 104 -26.73 -20.43 -6.18
N ARG A 105 -26.95 -19.24 -5.59
CA ARG A 105 -27.28 -18.01 -6.35
C ARG A 105 -26.08 -17.52 -7.16
N ALA A 106 -24.90 -17.47 -6.55
CA ALA A 106 -23.67 -17.04 -7.19
C ALA A 106 -23.30 -17.91 -8.39
N ALA A 107 -23.52 -19.23 -8.32
CA ALA A 107 -23.32 -20.13 -9.46
C ALA A 107 -24.29 -19.80 -10.61
N ALA A 108 -25.57 -19.58 -10.32
CA ALA A 108 -26.54 -19.16 -11.33
C ALA A 108 -26.21 -17.79 -11.94
N ASP A 109 -25.68 -16.85 -11.15
CA ASP A 109 -25.26 -15.52 -11.62
C ASP A 109 -23.98 -15.61 -12.47
N PHE A 110 -23.08 -16.53 -12.10
CA PHE A 110 -21.87 -16.84 -12.86
C PHE A 110 -22.22 -17.39 -14.25
N ASP A 111 -23.18 -18.31 -14.33
CA ASP A 111 -23.66 -18.86 -15.62
C ASP A 111 -24.27 -17.79 -16.54
N ARG A 112 -24.79 -16.69 -15.96
CA ARG A 112 -25.28 -15.52 -16.71
C ARG A 112 -24.20 -14.50 -17.06
N GLY A 113 -22.95 -14.74 -16.66
CA GLY A 113 -21.82 -13.85 -16.93
C GLY A 113 -21.75 -12.62 -16.00
N GLU A 114 -22.43 -12.64 -14.85
CA GLU A 114 -22.50 -11.52 -13.91
C GLU A 114 -21.25 -11.45 -12.99
N PHE A 115 -20.08 -11.71 -13.55
CA PHE A 115 -18.83 -11.97 -12.82
C PHE A 115 -18.44 -10.88 -11.81
N ARG A 116 -18.73 -9.61 -12.11
CA ARG A 116 -18.46 -8.49 -11.19
C ARG A 116 -19.24 -8.61 -9.88
N PHE A 117 -20.51 -9.00 -9.96
CA PHE A 117 -21.36 -9.15 -8.78
C PHE A 117 -21.07 -10.47 -8.06
N VAL A 118 -20.84 -11.55 -8.81
CA VAL A 118 -20.37 -12.84 -8.26
C VAL A 118 -19.12 -12.64 -7.41
N ALA A 119 -18.14 -11.87 -7.91
CA ALA A 119 -16.92 -11.57 -7.16
C ALA A 119 -17.18 -10.76 -5.88
N GLN A 120 -18.13 -9.81 -5.91
CA GLN A 120 -18.51 -9.02 -4.73
C GLN A 120 -19.16 -9.89 -3.65
N VAL A 121 -20.17 -10.68 -4.01
CA VAL A 121 -20.91 -11.49 -3.03
C VAL A 121 -20.05 -12.62 -2.45
N LEU A 122 -19.26 -13.30 -3.29
CA LEU A 122 -18.35 -14.34 -2.80
C LEU A 122 -17.18 -13.79 -2.01
N GLY A 123 -16.78 -12.53 -2.25
CA GLY A 123 -15.81 -11.84 -1.41
C GLY A 123 -16.26 -11.78 0.05
N HIS A 124 -17.53 -11.45 0.31
CA HIS A 124 -18.09 -11.49 1.67
C HIS A 124 -18.05 -12.90 2.28
N LEU A 125 -18.40 -13.92 1.50
CA LEU A 125 -18.37 -15.31 1.95
C LEU A 125 -16.96 -15.78 2.27
N VAL A 126 -15.97 -15.50 1.42
CA VAL A 126 -14.56 -15.89 1.67
C VAL A 126 -13.98 -15.17 2.89
N PHE A 127 -14.35 -13.90 3.13
CA PHE A 127 -13.92 -13.22 4.36
C PHE A 127 -14.60 -13.74 5.64
N ALA A 128 -15.82 -14.27 5.52
CA ALA A 128 -16.53 -14.90 6.63
C ALA A 128 -16.02 -16.33 6.92
N GLU A 129 -15.79 -17.11 5.86
CA GLU A 129 -15.44 -18.52 5.86
C GLU A 129 -14.19 -18.77 4.98
N PRO A 130 -12.98 -18.38 5.44
CA PRO A 130 -11.76 -18.41 4.62
C PRO A 130 -11.31 -19.80 4.19
N ASP A 131 -11.79 -20.85 4.87
CA ASP A 131 -11.49 -22.26 4.55
C ASP A 131 -12.56 -22.91 3.65
N ASN A 132 -13.60 -22.17 3.24
CA ASN A 132 -14.64 -22.69 2.33
C ASN A 132 -14.09 -22.85 0.90
N ALA A 133 -13.60 -24.05 0.58
CA ALA A 133 -12.96 -24.36 -0.68
C ALA A 133 -13.85 -24.09 -1.91
N VAL A 134 -15.17 -24.30 -1.79
CA VAL A 134 -16.12 -24.08 -2.89
C VAL A 134 -16.28 -22.58 -3.17
N ALA A 135 -16.44 -21.76 -2.13
CA ALA A 135 -16.52 -20.31 -2.25
C ALA A 135 -15.24 -19.71 -2.85
N ARG A 136 -14.07 -20.17 -2.39
CA ARG A 136 -12.77 -19.75 -2.92
C ARG A 136 -12.61 -20.10 -4.39
N ALA A 137 -12.99 -21.32 -4.78
CA ALA A 137 -12.90 -21.78 -6.16
C ALA A 137 -13.79 -20.94 -7.09
N LEU A 138 -15.07 -20.76 -6.73
CA LEU A 138 -16.00 -19.99 -7.56
C LEU A 138 -15.62 -18.50 -7.63
N LEU A 139 -15.09 -17.91 -6.54
CA LEU A 139 -14.54 -16.56 -6.57
C LEU A 139 -13.33 -16.47 -7.50
N ALA A 140 -12.42 -17.45 -7.44
CA ALA A 140 -11.26 -17.50 -8.31
C ALA A 140 -11.67 -17.57 -9.80
N ASP A 141 -12.69 -18.37 -10.13
CA ASP A 141 -13.22 -18.47 -11.49
C ASP A 141 -13.83 -17.12 -11.96
N ALA A 142 -14.58 -16.43 -11.09
CA ALA A 142 -15.14 -15.12 -11.41
C ALA A 142 -14.05 -14.07 -11.65
N LEU A 143 -13.01 -14.02 -10.80
CA LEU A 143 -11.86 -13.14 -11.00
C LEU A 143 -11.12 -13.50 -12.29
N GLU A 144 -10.95 -14.79 -12.60
CA GLU A 144 -10.29 -15.21 -13.83
C GLU A 144 -11.03 -14.74 -15.09
N GLN A 145 -12.36 -14.84 -15.13
CA GLN A 145 -13.17 -14.32 -16.24
C GLN A 145 -13.03 -12.79 -16.37
N LEU A 146 -13.02 -12.06 -15.25
CA LEU A 146 -12.76 -10.62 -15.25
C LEU A 146 -11.35 -10.29 -15.76
N GLY A 147 -10.36 -11.12 -15.43
CA GLY A 147 -8.99 -11.00 -15.93
C GLY A 147 -8.85 -11.27 -17.43
N TYR A 148 -9.63 -12.20 -17.99
CA TYR A 148 -9.69 -12.46 -19.43
C TYR A 148 -10.36 -11.33 -20.20
N ALA A 149 -11.39 -10.70 -19.63
CA ALA A 149 -12.08 -9.57 -20.24
C ALA A 149 -11.32 -8.23 -20.10
N ALA A 150 -10.32 -8.15 -19.22
CA ALA A 150 -9.61 -6.91 -18.93
C ALA A 150 -8.64 -6.50 -20.06
N GLU A 151 -8.85 -5.30 -20.63
CA GLU A 151 -7.89 -4.68 -21.55
C GLU A 151 -6.64 -4.14 -20.81
N SER A 152 -6.83 -3.68 -19.57
CA SER A 152 -5.72 -3.19 -18.74
C SER A 152 -4.88 -4.36 -18.21
N ALA A 153 -3.59 -4.34 -18.51
CA ALA A 153 -2.63 -5.32 -18.02
C ALA A 153 -2.55 -5.31 -16.49
N THR A 154 -2.68 -4.15 -15.85
CA THR A 154 -2.64 -4.05 -14.38
C THR A 154 -3.87 -4.69 -13.74
N TRP A 155 -5.06 -4.53 -14.34
CA TRP A 155 -6.29 -5.19 -13.89
C TRP A 155 -6.25 -6.69 -14.14
N ARG A 156 -5.84 -7.12 -15.34
CA ARG A 156 -5.64 -8.54 -15.66
C ARG A 156 -4.74 -9.20 -14.60
N ASN A 157 -3.59 -8.61 -14.33
CA ASN A 157 -2.64 -9.18 -13.37
C ASN A 157 -3.22 -9.22 -11.94
N ALA A 158 -3.93 -8.18 -11.51
CA ALA A 158 -4.57 -8.16 -10.19
C ALA A 158 -5.63 -9.26 -10.04
N TYR A 159 -6.50 -9.40 -11.04
CA TYR A 159 -7.54 -10.44 -11.04
C TYR A 159 -6.95 -11.85 -11.04
N LEU A 160 -5.98 -12.12 -11.92
CA LEU A 160 -5.37 -13.44 -12.02
C LEU A 160 -4.51 -13.78 -10.80
N PHE A 161 -3.86 -12.80 -10.18
CA PHE A 161 -3.14 -13.02 -8.93
C PHE A 161 -4.11 -13.33 -7.78
N GLY A 162 -5.24 -12.62 -7.68
CA GLY A 162 -6.29 -12.94 -6.72
C GLY A 162 -6.85 -14.36 -6.91
N ALA A 163 -7.10 -14.78 -8.15
CA ALA A 163 -7.51 -16.15 -8.46
C ALA A 163 -6.44 -17.18 -8.07
N GLN A 164 -5.17 -16.88 -8.31
CA GLN A 164 -4.05 -17.72 -7.89
C GLN A 164 -3.99 -17.86 -6.36
N GLU A 165 -4.08 -16.74 -5.64
CA GLU A 165 -4.07 -16.73 -4.17
C GLU A 165 -5.22 -17.57 -3.59
N LEU A 166 -6.42 -17.45 -4.14
CA LEU A 166 -7.57 -18.25 -3.68
C LEU A 166 -7.37 -19.76 -3.89
N ARG A 167 -6.77 -20.15 -5.02
CA ARG A 167 -6.57 -21.57 -5.39
C ARG A 167 -5.35 -22.20 -4.71
N GLN A 168 -4.29 -21.43 -4.47
CA GLN A 168 -2.97 -21.96 -4.06
C GLN A 168 -2.47 -21.40 -2.72
N GLY A 169 -3.15 -20.40 -2.17
CA GLY A 169 -2.67 -19.60 -1.05
C GLY A 169 -1.62 -18.56 -1.47
N MET A 170 -1.19 -17.75 -0.51
CA MET A 170 -0.17 -16.73 -0.71
C MET A 170 1.19 -17.35 -1.12
N PRO A 171 1.85 -16.88 -2.20
CA PRO A 171 3.14 -17.40 -2.60
C PRO A 171 4.20 -17.29 -1.50
N LYS A 172 4.89 -18.42 -1.24
CA LYS A 172 6.05 -18.46 -0.33
C LYS A 172 7.27 -17.94 -1.07
N VAL A 173 7.67 -16.71 -0.79
CA VAL A 173 8.85 -16.05 -1.37
C VAL A 173 9.90 -15.76 -0.31
N PRO A 174 11.20 -15.69 -0.67
CA PRO A 174 12.23 -15.25 0.26
C PRO A 174 11.94 -13.86 0.82
N ALA A 175 12.47 -13.61 2.02
CA ALA A 175 12.44 -12.30 2.65
C ALA A 175 12.98 -11.21 1.70
N ARG A 176 12.50 -9.98 1.90
CA ARG A 176 12.97 -8.85 1.09
C ARG A 176 14.47 -8.66 1.38
N PRO A 177 15.34 -8.59 0.34
CA PRO A 177 16.74 -8.27 0.57
C PRO A 177 16.87 -6.87 1.20
N PRO A 178 17.95 -6.60 1.96
CA PRO A 178 18.27 -5.25 2.38
C PRO A 178 18.30 -4.28 1.20
N MET A 179 18.01 -3.01 1.46
CA MET A 179 18.14 -1.99 0.41
C MET A 179 19.59 -1.92 -0.07
N PRO A 180 19.84 -1.90 -1.39
CA PRO A 180 21.19 -1.74 -1.92
C PRO A 180 21.82 -0.42 -1.45
N ARG A 181 23.14 -0.43 -1.22
CA ARG A 181 23.88 0.74 -0.73
C ARG A 181 23.71 1.95 -1.64
N GLU A 182 23.66 1.76 -2.95
CA GLU A 182 23.48 2.85 -3.92
C GLU A 182 22.11 3.51 -3.80
N THR A 183 21.08 2.72 -3.45
CA THR A 183 19.74 3.25 -3.18
C THR A 183 19.73 4.05 -1.88
N LEU A 184 20.38 3.54 -0.83
CA LEU A 184 20.48 4.22 0.47
C LEU A 184 21.25 5.54 0.37
N ALA A 185 22.34 5.56 -0.40
CA ALA A 185 23.14 6.76 -0.64
C ALA A 185 22.39 7.86 -1.40
N ALA A 186 21.35 7.51 -2.16
CA ALA A 186 20.49 8.47 -2.87
C ALA A 186 19.37 9.05 -1.99
N LEU A 187 19.14 8.49 -0.80
CA LEU A 187 18.12 8.98 0.14
C LEU A 187 18.68 10.07 1.05
N ARG A 188 17.88 11.09 1.31
CA ARG A 188 18.16 12.05 2.38
C ARG A 188 18.17 11.33 3.72
N THR A 189 19.03 11.77 4.62
CA THR A 189 19.13 11.20 5.97
C THR A 189 17.79 11.25 6.72
N SER A 190 17.02 12.33 6.55
CA SER A 190 15.66 12.47 7.08
C SER A 190 14.69 11.37 6.60
N GLN A 191 14.79 10.92 5.35
CA GLN A 191 13.95 9.85 4.83
C GLN A 191 14.27 8.49 5.47
N LEU A 192 15.52 8.28 5.89
CA LEU A 192 15.88 7.07 6.64
C LEU A 192 15.27 7.09 8.04
N TRP A 193 15.22 8.26 8.67
CA TRP A 193 14.54 8.46 9.96
C TRP A 193 13.03 8.29 9.84
N ASP A 194 12.40 8.80 8.78
CA ASP A 194 10.98 8.56 8.50
C ASP A 194 10.68 7.05 8.40
N VAL A 195 11.52 6.30 7.67
CA VAL A 195 11.39 4.83 7.55
C VAL A 195 11.54 4.15 8.91
N LEU A 196 12.46 4.62 9.75
CA LEU A 196 12.62 4.09 11.10
C LEU A 196 11.37 4.36 11.96
N GLY A 197 10.78 5.54 11.85
CA GLY A 197 9.53 5.89 12.52
C GLY A 197 8.35 5.02 12.07
N ILE A 198 8.25 4.71 10.77
CA ILE A 198 7.22 3.80 10.23
C ILE A 198 7.38 2.37 10.79
N ARG A 199 8.61 1.93 11.06
CA ARG A 199 8.88 0.61 11.61
C ARG A 199 8.63 0.51 13.11
N LEU A 200 8.48 1.61 13.83
CA LEU A 200 8.28 1.58 15.27
C LEU A 200 6.97 0.85 15.62
N ASN A 201 7.06 -0.22 16.41
CA ASN A 201 5.90 -0.81 17.05
C ASN A 201 5.50 0.08 18.24
N GLY A 202 4.55 0.98 17.99
CA GLY A 202 4.03 1.92 18.97
C GLY A 202 3.56 1.27 20.28
N PRO A 203 2.72 0.22 20.25
CA PRO A 203 2.29 -0.49 21.46
C PRO A 203 3.45 -1.02 22.32
N ARG A 204 4.53 -1.53 21.70
CA ARG A 204 5.73 -1.99 22.43
C ARG A 204 6.59 -0.84 22.97
N ALA A 205 6.41 0.36 22.43
CA ALA A 205 7.12 1.57 22.82
C ALA A 205 6.45 2.33 23.98
N GLU A 206 5.33 1.84 24.50
CA GLU A 206 4.57 2.54 25.53
C GLU A 206 5.39 2.81 26.80
N GLY A 207 5.29 4.04 27.29
CA GLY A 207 6.02 4.54 28.46
C GLY A 207 7.53 4.74 28.24
N LYS A 208 8.05 4.55 27.03
CA LYS A 208 9.48 4.76 26.73
C LYS A 208 9.76 6.19 26.31
N HIS A 209 10.90 6.69 26.76
CA HIS A 209 11.48 7.95 26.33
C HIS A 209 12.97 7.72 26.02
N ILE A 210 13.39 8.00 24.77
CA ILE A 210 14.77 7.81 24.32
C ILE A 210 15.18 8.99 23.44
N VAL A 211 16.29 9.66 23.78
CA VAL A 211 16.84 10.78 23.00
C VAL A 211 18.23 10.42 22.48
N LEU A 212 18.39 10.39 21.15
CA LEU A 212 19.66 10.03 20.50
C LEU A 212 20.16 11.15 19.61
N ASN A 213 21.40 11.55 19.83
CA ASN A 213 22.12 12.52 19.01
C ASN A 213 22.87 11.81 17.88
N TRP A 214 22.79 12.36 16.67
CA TRP A 214 23.51 11.89 15.49
C TRP A 214 24.25 13.05 14.84
N SER A 215 25.52 12.85 14.52
CA SER A 215 26.37 13.80 13.83
C SER A 215 27.10 13.10 12.68
N PHE A 216 26.92 13.60 11.46
CA PHE A 216 27.51 13.02 10.25
C PHE A 216 28.77 13.78 9.83
N SER A 217 29.94 13.13 9.94
CA SER A 217 31.24 13.81 9.79
C SER A 217 31.58 14.24 8.36
N ASP A 218 30.99 13.58 7.37
CA ASP A 218 31.22 13.81 5.93
C ASP A 218 30.21 14.80 5.33
N THR A 219 28.95 14.79 5.77
CA THR A 219 27.93 15.72 5.29
C THR A 219 27.78 16.97 6.17
N GLY A 220 28.25 16.93 7.42
CA GLY A 220 28.06 17.99 8.41
C GLY A 220 26.64 18.05 9.00
N GLU A 221 25.76 17.13 8.62
CA GLU A 221 24.40 17.07 9.14
C GLU A 221 24.38 16.63 10.62
N THR A 222 23.43 17.17 11.37
CA THR A 222 23.18 16.80 12.76
C THR A 222 21.70 16.54 12.98
N PHE A 223 21.37 15.57 13.84
CA PHE A 223 20.01 15.22 14.17
C PHE A 223 19.86 14.86 15.64
N VAL A 224 18.69 15.17 16.20
CA VAL A 224 18.17 14.56 17.42
C VAL A 224 17.04 13.62 17.01
N LEU A 225 17.12 12.35 17.39
CA LEU A 225 16.01 11.41 17.34
C LEU A 225 15.36 11.35 18.73
N ASN A 226 14.04 11.52 18.80
CA ASN A 226 13.27 11.49 20.04
C ASN A 226 12.16 10.46 19.94
N LEU A 227 12.26 9.38 20.73
CA LEU A 227 11.15 8.46 20.98
C LEU A 227 10.40 8.96 22.20
N GLU A 228 9.13 9.32 22.02
CA GLU A 228 8.25 9.72 23.11
C GLU A 228 6.80 9.48 22.69
N ASN A 229 5.92 9.12 23.63
CA ASN A 229 4.49 8.90 23.37
C ASN A 229 4.24 7.93 22.19
N CYS A 230 5.03 6.86 22.13
CA CYS A 230 4.96 5.83 21.08
C CYS A 230 5.26 6.34 19.66
N ALA A 231 5.87 7.53 19.52
CA ALA A 231 6.26 8.12 18.24
C ALA A 231 7.76 8.40 18.21
N LEU A 232 8.40 8.04 17.09
CA LEU A 232 9.78 8.43 16.82
C LEU A 232 9.79 9.66 15.93
N THR A 233 10.32 10.76 16.46
CA THR A 233 10.46 12.04 15.75
C THR A 233 11.94 12.38 15.58
N TYR A 234 12.24 13.35 14.71
CA TYR A 234 13.58 13.91 14.62
C TYR A 234 13.54 15.42 14.40
N THR A 235 14.63 16.08 14.81
CA THR A 235 14.91 17.48 14.48
C THR A 235 16.29 17.57 13.83
N GLU A 236 16.36 18.26 12.68
CA GLU A 236 17.58 18.47 11.91
C GLU A 236 18.32 19.73 12.39
N GLY A 237 19.65 19.71 12.34
CA GLY A 237 20.51 20.87 12.61
C GLY A 237 20.73 21.17 14.10
N VAL A 238 20.32 20.26 15.00
CA VAL A 238 20.42 20.44 16.45
C VAL A 238 21.00 19.20 17.13
N GLN A 239 21.46 19.38 18.37
CA GLN A 239 21.86 18.32 19.29
C GLN A 239 21.19 18.60 20.65
N ALA A 240 20.78 17.53 21.34
CA ALA A 240 20.19 17.64 22.67
C ALA A 240 21.29 17.53 23.74
N ASP A 241 21.27 18.43 24.72
CA ASP A 241 22.23 18.43 25.83
C ASP A 241 22.06 17.21 26.75
N ASN A 242 20.84 16.69 26.84
CA ASN A 242 20.44 15.58 27.69
C ASN A 242 20.19 14.28 26.90
N ALA A 243 20.87 14.10 25.75
CA ALA A 243 20.74 12.87 24.98
C ALA A 243 21.20 11.64 25.78
N ASP A 244 20.45 10.55 25.70
CA ASP A 244 20.83 9.25 26.26
C ASP A 244 22.13 8.73 25.66
N ALA A 245 22.34 8.94 24.36
CA ALA A 245 23.57 8.62 23.65
C ALA A 245 23.78 9.55 22.45
N SER A 246 25.05 9.76 22.07
CA SER A 246 25.43 10.50 20.87
C SER A 246 26.34 9.66 19.98
N PHE A 247 26.10 9.71 18.67
CA PHE A 247 26.84 8.97 17.66
C PHE A 247 27.43 9.93 16.63
N THR A 248 28.73 9.82 16.38
CA THR A 248 29.41 10.53 15.30
C THR A 248 30.03 9.53 14.33
N LEU A 249 29.64 9.61 13.06
CA LEU A 249 30.04 8.67 12.01
C LEU A 249 29.95 9.34 10.63
N ALA A 250 30.52 8.74 9.59
CA ALA A 250 30.21 9.15 8.23
C ALA A 250 28.81 8.66 7.83
N ARG A 251 28.07 9.44 7.05
CA ARG A 251 26.75 9.07 6.52
C ARG A 251 26.82 7.79 5.69
N ALA A 252 27.92 7.56 4.97
CA ALA A 252 28.20 6.30 4.28
C ALA A 252 28.31 5.09 5.23
N THR A 253 28.76 5.27 6.48
CA THR A 253 28.78 4.19 7.49
C THR A 253 27.36 3.81 7.90
N LEU A 254 26.44 4.77 8.00
CA LEU A 254 25.02 4.45 8.22
C LEU A 254 24.43 3.63 7.07
N ASP A 255 24.78 3.94 5.82
CA ASP A 255 24.34 3.12 4.67
C ASP A 255 24.86 1.68 4.78
N GLU A 256 26.13 1.50 5.15
CA GLU A 256 26.73 0.17 5.35
C GLU A 256 26.01 -0.62 6.44
N LEU A 257 25.61 0.04 7.53
CA LEU A 257 24.83 -0.57 8.61
C LEU A 257 23.45 -1.02 8.13
N ILE A 258 22.72 -0.16 7.41
CA ILE A 258 21.36 -0.46 6.92
C ILE A 258 21.39 -1.54 5.84
N ALA A 259 22.39 -1.51 4.97
CA ALA A 259 22.62 -2.54 3.95
C ALA A 259 23.12 -3.87 4.55
N LYS A 260 23.38 -3.92 5.86
CA LYS A 260 23.96 -5.08 6.58
C LYS A 260 25.32 -5.51 6.02
N LEU A 261 26.11 -4.56 5.49
CA LEU A 261 27.49 -4.79 5.03
C LEU A 261 28.49 -4.71 6.18
N THR A 262 28.10 -4.08 7.29
CA THR A 262 28.80 -4.09 8.58
C THR A 262 27.76 -4.05 9.69
N SER A 263 28.17 -4.39 10.92
CA SER A 263 27.36 -4.24 12.12
C SER A 263 27.78 -3.03 12.97
N PHE A 264 26.90 -2.59 13.85
CA PHE A 264 27.19 -1.46 14.75
C PHE A 264 28.42 -1.73 15.63
N PRO A 265 28.56 -2.92 16.28
CA PRO A 265 29.77 -3.23 17.05
C PRO A 265 31.05 -3.25 16.22
N GLU A 266 31.02 -3.81 15.01
CA GLU A 266 32.19 -3.83 14.11
C GLU A 266 32.61 -2.42 13.69
N ALA A 267 31.65 -1.56 13.35
CA ALA A 267 31.92 -0.18 12.95
C ALA A 267 32.48 0.66 14.11
N VAL A 268 32.04 0.41 15.36
CA VAL A 268 32.66 0.99 16.57
C VAL A 268 34.09 0.47 16.76
N ALA A 269 34.31 -0.84 16.68
CA ALA A 269 35.63 -1.45 16.84
C ALA A 269 36.64 -0.98 15.76
N ALA A 270 36.15 -0.74 14.55
CA ALA A 270 36.92 -0.18 13.45
C ALA A 270 37.15 1.35 13.55
N GLY A 271 36.63 2.02 14.59
CA GLY A 271 36.75 3.46 14.80
C GLY A 271 35.93 4.31 13.83
N LYS A 272 35.00 3.72 13.06
CA LYS A 272 34.10 4.44 12.13
C LYS A 272 32.97 5.16 12.85
N ILE A 273 32.62 4.71 14.06
CA ILE A 273 31.58 5.32 14.91
C ILE A 273 32.23 5.72 16.23
N LYS A 274 32.19 7.01 16.55
CA LYS A 274 32.46 7.52 17.90
C LYS A 274 31.15 7.59 18.67
N LEU A 275 31.15 7.09 19.90
CA LEU A 275 29.96 7.02 20.74
C LEU A 275 30.23 7.71 22.08
N SER A 276 29.23 8.39 22.62
CA SER A 276 29.17 8.84 24.01
C SER A 276 27.79 8.54 24.61
N GLY A 277 27.69 8.46 25.94
CA GLY A 277 26.45 8.10 26.65
C GLY A 277 26.19 6.59 26.68
N ASN A 278 24.93 6.19 26.71
CA ASN A 278 24.49 4.79 26.86
C ASN A 278 24.08 4.16 25.50
N PRO A 279 24.94 3.39 24.82
CA PRO A 279 24.62 2.81 23.52
C PRO A 279 23.48 1.77 23.58
N MET A 280 23.16 1.23 24.75
CA MET A 280 22.06 0.27 24.91
C MET A 280 20.71 0.90 24.59
N ARG A 281 20.60 2.23 24.61
CA ARG A 281 19.39 2.97 24.24
C ARG A 281 19.08 2.87 22.75
N LEU A 282 20.11 2.83 21.90
CA LEU A 282 19.91 2.52 20.48
C LEU A 282 19.48 1.07 20.28
N ALA A 283 20.07 0.12 21.02
CA ALA A 283 19.68 -1.28 20.95
C ALA A 283 18.23 -1.49 21.43
N GLU A 284 17.82 -0.81 22.51
CA GLU A 284 16.45 -0.78 22.99
C GLU A 284 15.51 -0.26 21.90
N LEU A 285 15.80 0.90 21.29
CA LEU A 285 15.02 1.46 20.18
C LEU A 285 14.92 0.47 19.01
N MET A 286 16.03 -0.13 18.58
CA MET A 286 16.02 -1.09 17.47
C MET A 286 15.20 -2.34 17.79
N GLY A 287 15.14 -2.76 19.06
CA GLY A 287 14.31 -3.87 19.52
C GLY A 287 12.80 -3.62 19.44
N LEU A 288 12.37 -2.36 19.26
CA LEU A 288 10.97 -1.95 19.10
C LEU A 288 10.52 -1.92 17.64
N MET A 289 11.40 -2.20 16.69
CA MET A 289 11.08 -2.11 15.27
C MET A 289 10.40 -3.38 14.78
N ASP A 290 9.32 -3.24 14.03
CA ASP A 290 8.70 -4.32 13.28
C ASP A 290 9.52 -4.69 12.05
N GLU A 291 9.34 -5.95 11.63
CA GLU A 291 9.72 -6.44 10.32
C GLU A 291 8.45 -6.76 9.54
N PHE A 292 8.37 -6.25 8.31
CA PHE A 292 7.18 -6.43 7.48
C PHE A 292 7.35 -7.65 6.57
N PRO A 293 6.39 -8.59 6.55
CA PRO A 293 6.44 -9.73 5.65
C PRO A 293 6.36 -9.24 4.20
N ARG A 294 7.06 -9.93 3.30
CA ARG A 294 7.07 -9.55 1.88
C ARG A 294 5.72 -9.78 1.21
N MET A 295 5.00 -10.82 1.64
CA MET A 295 3.69 -11.22 1.13
C MET A 295 2.72 -11.34 2.30
N PHE A 296 1.47 -10.95 2.07
CA PHE A 296 0.37 -11.00 3.02
C PHE A 296 -0.93 -11.16 2.24
N GLU A 297 -1.92 -11.81 2.85
CA GLU A 297 -3.23 -12.12 2.22
C GLU A 297 -3.93 -10.85 1.72
N ILE A 298 -4.53 -10.87 0.53
CA ILE A 298 -5.22 -9.72 -0.07
C ILE A 298 -6.71 -10.02 -0.28
N VAL A 299 -7.01 -11.16 -0.90
CA VAL A 299 -8.39 -11.56 -1.25
C VAL A 299 -9.04 -12.47 -0.20
N GLU A 300 -8.36 -12.69 0.92
CA GLU A 300 -8.83 -13.40 2.09
C GLU A 300 -8.35 -12.69 3.38
N PRO A 301 -8.91 -13.03 4.56
CA PRO A 301 -8.47 -12.47 5.83
C PRO A 301 -6.98 -12.70 6.10
N LYS A 302 -6.34 -11.74 6.76
CA LYS A 302 -4.95 -11.87 7.21
C LYS A 302 -4.83 -13.05 8.16
N ARG A 303 -3.85 -13.93 7.93
CA ARG A 303 -3.57 -15.06 8.84
C ARG A 303 -2.70 -14.66 10.03
N ALA A 304 -1.85 -13.64 9.83
CA ALA A 304 -1.06 -13.05 10.90
C ALA A 304 -1.89 -12.01 11.66
N VAL A 305 -1.90 -12.11 12.99
CA VAL A 305 -2.48 -11.08 13.85
C VAL A 305 -1.44 -9.98 14.04
N VAL A 306 -1.72 -8.78 13.54
CA VAL A 306 -0.96 -7.58 13.87
C VAL A 306 -1.54 -7.02 15.16
N ARG A 307 -0.72 -6.93 16.22
CA ARG A 307 -1.10 -6.40 17.53
C ARG A 307 -0.27 -5.16 17.84
#